data_AF-A0AAW7SRJ7-F1
#
_entry.id   AF-A0AAW7SRJ7-F1
#
_cell.length_a   1.000
_cell.length_b   1.000
_cell.length_c   1.000
_cell.angle_alpha   90.00
_cell.angle_beta   90.00
_cell.angle_gamma   90.00
#
_symmetry.space_group_name_H-M   'P 1'
#
loop_
_entity.id
_entity.type
_entity.pdbx_description
1 polymer ?
#
loop_
_entity_poly.entity_id
_entity_poly.type
_entity_poly.pdbx_seq_one_letter_code
_entity_poly.pdbx_strand_id
1 'polypeptide(L)'
;MNEIKHTPLVADNECVCLEDGALIATVWVKYPDEARLDGESWLDMRNRTAADRELAEITAKNRAKEFAAASDAILALEMIAAEDDAARERMKKPLLTSGVRAMLDSALIKAGRKAAPEPVRGITINGGVL
;
A
#
# COMPACT_ATOMS: atom_id res chain seq x y z
N MET A 1 3.59 -5.82 -24.58
CA MET A 1 3.27 -6.44 -23.27
C MET A 1 4.33 -5.92 -22.30
N ASN A 2 3.96 -5.05 -21.36
CA ASN A 2 4.92 -4.58 -20.34
C ASN A 2 5.25 -5.76 -19.43
N GLU A 3 6.54 -5.92 -19.12
CA GLU A 3 7.02 -6.91 -18.17
C GLU A 3 6.35 -6.68 -16.80
N ILE A 4 5.65 -7.69 -16.30
CA ILE A 4 5.03 -7.66 -14.98
C ILE A 4 6.16 -7.77 -13.95
N LYS A 5 6.48 -6.66 -13.30
CA LYS A 5 7.57 -6.58 -12.32
C LYS A 5 7.07 -7.00 -10.95
N HIS A 6 6.80 -8.28 -10.74
CA HIS A 6 6.40 -8.79 -9.43
C HIS A 6 7.60 -9.29 -8.63
N THR A 7 7.74 -8.83 -7.38
CA THR A 7 8.69 -9.39 -6.41
C THR A 7 7.92 -9.76 -5.15
N PRO A 8 7.72 -11.07 -4.87
CA PRO A 8 7.01 -11.50 -3.66
C PRO A 8 7.78 -11.09 -2.41
N LEU A 9 7.03 -10.71 -1.39
CA LEU A 9 7.55 -10.31 -0.08
C LEU A 9 6.95 -11.22 0.99
N VAL A 10 7.74 -11.52 2.01
CA VAL A 10 7.35 -12.37 3.12
C VAL A 10 7.48 -11.59 4.42
N ALA A 11 6.47 -11.66 5.27
CA ALA A 11 6.53 -11.11 6.61
C ALA A 11 7.02 -12.16 7.61
N ASP A 12 8.05 -11.84 8.37
CA ASP A 12 8.53 -12.61 9.52
C ASP A 12 8.54 -11.70 10.76
N ASN A 13 7.60 -11.94 11.69
CA ASN A 13 7.31 -11.05 12.82
C ASN A 13 7.10 -9.59 12.37
N GLU A 14 7.94 -8.66 12.82
CA GLU A 14 7.89 -7.25 12.43
C GLU A 14 8.72 -6.94 11.18
N CYS A 15 9.42 -7.93 10.61
CA CYS A 15 10.27 -7.77 9.44
C CYS A 15 9.52 -8.15 8.15
N VAL A 16 9.87 -7.44 7.07
CA VAL A 16 9.44 -7.75 5.70
C VAL A 16 10.69 -8.05 4.89
N CYS A 17 10.74 -9.25 4.34
CA CYS A 17 11.89 -9.80 3.63
C CYS A 17 11.52 -10.24 2.21
N LEU A 18 12.53 -10.42 1.37
CA LEU A 18 12.43 -11.18 0.13
C LEU A 18 12.38 -12.69 0.43
N GLU A 19 12.01 -13.49 -0.57
CA GLU A 19 11.98 -14.96 -0.46
C GLU A 19 13.37 -15.57 -0.17
N ASP A 20 14.45 -14.91 -0.58
CA ASP A 20 15.82 -15.30 -0.27
C ASP A 20 16.24 -14.95 1.17
N GLY A 21 15.34 -14.32 1.94
CA GLY A 21 15.56 -13.90 3.32
C GLY A 21 16.18 -12.50 3.47
N ALA A 22 16.45 -11.78 2.37
CA ALA A 22 16.99 -10.42 2.45
C ALA A 22 15.96 -9.45 3.06
N LEU A 23 16.36 -8.74 4.11
CA LEU A 23 15.51 -7.76 4.79
C LEU A 23 15.26 -6.53 3.91
N ILE A 24 13.99 -6.18 3.72
CA ILE A 24 13.56 -5.00 2.97
C ILE A 24 13.10 -3.88 3.92
N ALA A 25 12.33 -4.23 4.95
CA ALA A 25 11.81 -3.26 5.89
C ALA A 25 11.54 -3.88 7.26
N THR A 26 11.51 -3.03 8.29
CA THR A 26 11.08 -3.41 9.64
C THR A 26 9.97 -2.47 10.08
N VAL A 27 8.85 -3.03 10.52
CA VAL A 27 7.73 -2.29 11.08
C VAL A 27 8.03 -2.00 12.55
N TRP A 28 8.06 -0.72 12.90
CA TRP A 28 8.33 -0.30 14.26
C TRP A 28 7.12 -0.51 15.16
N VAL A 29 7.34 -1.13 16.32
CA VAL A 29 6.35 -1.22 17.38
C VAL A 29 6.23 0.15 18.04
N LYS A 30 5.02 0.72 18.04
CA LYS A 30 4.73 1.93 18.80
C LYS A 30 4.17 1.53 20.15
N TYR A 31 5.04 1.48 21.15
CA TYR A 31 4.64 1.15 22.51
C TYR A 31 3.73 2.22 23.13
N PRO A 32 2.84 1.82 24.06
CA PRO A 32 2.03 2.76 24.82
C PRO A 32 2.91 3.70 25.65
N ASP A 33 2.32 4.78 26.15
CA ASP A 33 3.02 5.66 27.07
C ASP A 33 3.33 4.92 28.39
N GLU A 34 4.62 4.79 28.69
CA GLU A 34 5.14 4.14 29.89
C GLU A 34 5.50 5.17 30.97
N ALA A 35 4.85 6.34 30.98
CA ALA A 35 4.93 7.26 32.10
C ALA A 35 4.34 6.63 33.38
N ARG A 36 5.12 6.68 34.47
CA ARG A 36 4.65 6.30 35.80
C ARG A 36 3.70 7.34 36.35
N LEU A 37 2.61 6.87 36.96
CA LEU A 37 1.74 7.71 37.77
C LEU A 37 2.38 7.99 39.13
N ASP A 38 1.93 9.05 39.80
CA ASP A 38 2.43 9.38 41.14
C ASP A 38 2.12 8.25 42.13
N GLY A 39 3.10 7.88 42.95
CA GLY A 39 3.01 6.74 43.87
C GLY A 39 2.96 5.34 43.23
N GLU A 40 2.87 5.21 41.90
CA GLU A 40 2.81 3.92 41.19
C GLU A 40 4.19 3.27 41.13
N SER A 41 4.32 1.99 41.47
CA SER A 41 5.58 1.26 41.31
C SER A 41 5.86 0.94 39.83
N TRP A 42 7.11 0.64 39.48
CA TRP A 42 7.44 0.16 38.13
C TRP A 42 6.69 -1.12 37.75
N LEU A 43 6.41 -1.99 38.72
CA LEU A 43 5.71 -3.25 38.49
C LEU A 43 4.23 -3.01 38.18
N ASP A 44 3.60 -2.10 38.92
CA ASP A 44 2.19 -1.74 38.72
C ASP A 44 1.97 -1.04 37.38
N MET A 45 2.86 -0.11 37.02
CA MET A 45 2.87 0.53 35.70
C MET A 45 2.97 -0.50 34.58
N ARG A 46 3.92 -1.45 34.69
CA ARG A 46 4.12 -2.49 33.67
C ARG A 46 2.92 -3.42 33.56
N ASN A 47 2.28 -3.76 34.68
CA ASN A 47 1.07 -4.58 34.67
C ASN A 47 -0.11 -3.83 34.02
N ARG A 48 -0.23 -2.52 34.28
CA ARG A 48 -1.26 -1.67 33.66
C ARG A 48 -1.08 -1.55 32.15
N THR A 49 0.14 -1.36 31.65
CA THR A 49 0.41 -1.19 30.21
C THR A 49 0.65 -2.50 29.46
N ALA A 50 0.66 -3.65 30.13
CA ALA A 50 0.97 -4.95 29.54
C ALA A 50 0.05 -5.31 28.35
N ALA A 51 -1.26 -5.10 28.49
CA ALA A 51 -2.23 -5.40 27.43
C ALA A 51 -2.04 -4.49 26.21
N ASP A 52 -1.81 -3.20 26.45
CA ASP A 52 -1.57 -2.23 25.36
C ASP A 52 -0.25 -2.51 24.64
N ARG A 53 0.76 -2.99 25.37
CA ARG A 53 2.04 -3.40 24.82
C ARG A 53 1.89 -4.64 23.92
N GLU A 54 1.18 -5.65 24.39
CA GLU A 54 0.88 -6.85 23.59
C GLU A 54 0.10 -6.49 22.32
N LEU A 55 -0.91 -5.63 22.44
CA LEU A 55 -1.67 -5.14 21.29
C LEU A 55 -0.77 -4.37 20.29
N ALA A 56 0.16 -3.55 20.79
CA ALA A 56 1.10 -2.84 19.94
C ALA A 56 2.01 -3.79 19.14
N GLU A 57 2.52 -4.85 19.78
CA GLU A 57 3.35 -5.87 19.13
C GLU A 57 2.55 -6.65 18.07
N ILE A 58 1.33 -7.10 18.41
CA ILE A 58 0.44 -7.76 17.46
C ILE A 58 0.13 -6.84 16.26
N THR A 59 -0.13 -5.56 16.53
CA THR A 59 -0.42 -4.57 15.49
C THR A 59 0.76 -4.38 14.55
N ALA A 60 1.99 -4.32 15.06
CA ALA A 60 3.19 -4.20 14.25
C ALA A 60 3.39 -5.44 13.35
N LYS A 61 3.19 -6.65 13.89
CA LYS A 61 3.25 -7.91 13.13
C LYS A 61 2.19 -7.98 12.03
N ASN A 62 0.97 -7.55 12.32
CA ASN A 62 -0.10 -7.52 11.32
C ASN A 62 0.21 -6.50 10.21
N ARG A 63 0.73 -5.32 10.56
CA ARG A 63 1.20 -4.35 9.57
C ARG A 63 2.31 -4.91 8.70
N ALA A 64 3.28 -5.64 9.26
CA ALA A 64 4.33 -6.28 8.45
C ALA A 64 3.74 -7.23 7.40
N LYS A 65 2.72 -8.02 7.76
CA LYS A 65 1.97 -8.87 6.82
C LYS A 65 1.26 -8.06 5.74
N GLU A 66 0.61 -6.96 6.10
CA GLU A 66 -0.04 -6.06 5.13
C GLU A 66 0.98 -5.45 4.15
N PHE A 67 2.15 -5.03 4.65
CA PHE A 67 3.23 -4.52 3.82
C PHE A 67 3.77 -5.57 2.85
N ALA A 68 3.98 -6.80 3.32
CA ALA A 68 4.41 -7.90 2.46
C ALA A 68 3.37 -8.20 1.36
N ALA A 69 2.10 -8.28 1.73
CA ALA A 69 1.00 -8.54 0.80
C ALA A 69 0.75 -7.40 -0.22
N ALA A 70 1.30 -6.21 0.00
CA ALA A 70 1.10 -5.07 -0.88
C ALA A 70 1.62 -5.35 -2.31
N SER A 71 2.73 -6.09 -2.47
CA SER A 71 3.21 -6.45 -3.81
C SER A 71 2.22 -7.34 -4.56
N ASP A 72 1.64 -8.34 -3.88
CA ASP A 72 0.68 -9.27 -4.48
C ASP A 72 -0.62 -8.53 -4.84
N ALA A 73 -1.07 -7.65 -3.96
CA ALA A 73 -2.25 -6.82 -4.20
C ALA A 73 -2.05 -5.89 -5.42
N ILE A 74 -0.87 -5.29 -5.57
CA ILE A 74 -0.54 -4.46 -6.74
C ILE A 74 -0.56 -5.29 -8.02
N LEU A 75 0.01 -6.50 -8.00
CA LEU A 75 -0.05 -7.42 -9.16
C LEU A 75 -1.50 -7.74 -9.54
N ALA A 76 -2.34 -8.08 -8.55
CA ALA A 76 -3.75 -8.37 -8.80
C ALA A 76 -4.46 -7.18 -9.45
N LEU A 77 -4.17 -5.94 -9.00
CA LEU A 77 -4.70 -4.72 -9.62
C LEU A 77 -4.22 -4.54 -11.06
N GLU A 78 -2.95 -4.83 -11.37
CA GLU A 78 -2.43 -4.80 -12.75
C GLU A 78 -3.15 -5.81 -13.66
N MET A 79 -3.38 -7.02 -13.17
CA MET A 79 -4.10 -8.07 -13.91
C MET A 79 -5.54 -7.66 -14.21
N ILE A 80 -6.25 -7.13 -13.21
CA ILE A 80 -7.61 -6.59 -13.38
C ILE A 80 -7.61 -5.43 -14.39
N ALA A 81 -6.57 -4.58 -14.34
CA ALA A 81 -6.43 -3.47 -15.27
C ALA A 81 -6.32 -3.96 -16.72
N ALA A 82 -5.45 -4.93 -16.93
CA ALA A 82 -5.17 -5.50 -18.24
C ALA A 82 -6.41 -6.24 -18.81
N GLU A 83 -7.17 -6.91 -17.95
CA GLU A 83 -8.39 -7.60 -18.36
C GLU A 83 -9.51 -6.62 -18.77
N ASP A 84 -9.69 -5.52 -18.03
CA ASP A 84 -10.64 -4.46 -18.44
C ASP A 84 -10.24 -3.82 -19.77
N ASP A 85 -8.94 -3.55 -19.98
CA ASP A 85 -8.43 -2.99 -21.23
C ASP A 85 -8.65 -3.96 -22.41
N ALA A 86 -8.38 -5.25 -22.22
CA ALA A 86 -8.64 -6.29 -23.22
C ALA A 86 -10.13 -6.42 -23.56
N ALA A 87 -11.02 -6.33 -22.56
CA ALA A 87 -12.47 -6.36 -22.77
C ALA A 87 -12.97 -5.13 -23.55
N ARG A 88 -12.44 -3.94 -23.26
CA ARG A 88 -12.71 -2.70 -24.02
C ARG A 88 -12.25 -2.84 -25.47
N GLU A 89 -11.10 -3.43 -25.72
CA GLU A 89 -10.57 -3.57 -27.06
C GLU A 89 -11.37 -4.61 -27.88
N ARG A 90 -11.52 -5.82 -27.32
CA ARG A 90 -12.09 -6.99 -28.01
C ARG A 90 -13.61 -6.94 -28.12
N MET A 91 -14.31 -6.59 -27.03
CA MET A 91 -15.77 -6.68 -26.94
C MET A 91 -16.46 -5.31 -26.98
N LYS A 92 -15.70 -4.21 -27.03
CA LYS A 92 -16.19 -2.83 -26.88
C LYS A 92 -17.09 -2.63 -25.65
N LYS A 93 -16.95 -3.52 -24.66
CA LYS A 93 -17.74 -3.53 -23.43
C LYS A 93 -16.79 -3.56 -22.24
N PRO A 94 -16.68 -2.46 -21.49
CA PRO A 94 -15.83 -2.44 -20.30
C PRO A 94 -16.39 -3.32 -19.19
N LEU A 95 -15.49 -3.92 -18.41
CA LEU A 95 -15.83 -4.69 -17.21
C LEU A 95 -16.02 -3.75 -16.01
N LEU A 96 -15.22 -2.70 -15.95
CA LEU A 96 -15.22 -1.71 -14.89
C LEU A 96 -15.93 -0.43 -15.31
N THR A 97 -16.67 0.16 -14.37
CA THR A 97 -17.17 1.53 -14.52
C THR A 97 -16.00 2.51 -14.59
N SER A 98 -16.21 3.65 -15.26
CA SER A 98 -15.16 4.65 -15.47
C SER A 98 -14.53 5.15 -14.16
N GLY A 99 -15.33 5.31 -13.09
CA GLY A 99 -14.84 5.70 -11.77
C GLY A 99 -13.93 4.66 -11.12
N VAL A 100 -14.31 3.38 -11.18
CA VAL A 100 -13.49 2.28 -10.63
C VAL A 100 -12.17 2.17 -11.39
N ARG A 101 -12.20 2.33 -12.73
CA ARG A 101 -10.98 2.34 -13.54
C ARG A 101 -10.05 3.50 -13.16
N ALA A 102 -10.60 4.69 -12.93
CA ALA A 102 -9.79 5.85 -12.51
C ALA A 102 -9.12 5.64 -11.15
N MET A 103 -9.83 5.04 -10.18
CA MET A 103 -9.25 4.69 -8.88
C MET A 103 -8.13 3.66 -9.01
N LEU A 104 -8.34 2.62 -9.82
CA LEU A 104 -7.34 1.59 -10.08
C LEU A 104 -6.09 2.18 -10.75
N ASP A 105 -6.27 3.05 -11.75
CA ASP A 105 -5.18 3.76 -12.40
C ASP A 105 -4.41 4.64 -11.41
N SER A 106 -5.09 5.35 -10.52
CA SER A 106 -4.43 6.17 -9.49
C SER A 106 -3.58 5.34 -8.53
N ALA A 107 -4.06 4.14 -8.15
CA ALA A 107 -3.33 3.23 -7.27
C ALA A 107 -2.08 2.70 -7.96
N LEU A 108 -2.19 2.28 -9.22
CA LEU A 108 -1.05 1.81 -10.03
C LEU A 108 -0.04 2.92 -10.34
N ILE A 109 -0.50 4.15 -10.58
CA ILE A 109 0.39 5.33 -10.74
C ILE A 109 1.15 5.57 -9.44
N LYS A 110 0.47 5.56 -8.29
CA LYS A 110 1.11 5.76 -6.98
C LYS A 110 2.11 4.64 -6.65
N ALA A 111 1.83 3.42 -7.09
CA ALA A 111 2.74 2.27 -6.99
C ALA A 111 3.91 2.30 -8.00
N GLY A 112 3.98 3.30 -8.89
CA GLY A 112 5.00 3.40 -9.93
C GLY A 112 4.87 2.34 -11.04
N ARG A 113 3.70 1.72 -11.17
CA ARG A 113 3.39 0.65 -12.14
C ARG A 113 2.75 1.14 -13.42
N LYS A 114 2.20 2.35 -13.40
CA LYS A 114 1.61 3.01 -14.57
C LYS A 114 2.14 4.43 -14.69
N ALA A 115 2.40 4.89 -15.91
CA ALA A 115 2.78 6.27 -16.16
C ALA A 115 1.63 7.21 -15.80
N ALA A 116 1.93 8.29 -15.10
CA ALA A 116 0.96 9.36 -14.91
C ALA A 116 0.57 9.94 -16.28
N PRO A 117 -0.71 10.33 -16.47
CA PRO A 117 -1.11 11.03 -17.69
C PRO A 117 -0.29 12.31 -17.83
N GLU A 118 0.13 12.63 -19.06
CA GLU A 118 0.83 13.88 -19.32
C GLU A 118 -0.06 15.07 -18.93
N PRO A 119 0.51 16.13 -18.34
CA PRO A 119 -0.24 17.35 -18.04
C PRO A 119 -0.91 17.85 -19.32
N VAL A 120 -2.23 18.02 -19.27
CA VAL A 120 -2.98 18.55 -20.41
C VAL A 120 -2.47 19.96 -20.68
N ARG A 121 -1.75 20.15 -21.79
CA ARG A 121 -1.40 21.48 -22.28
C ARG A 121 -2.69 22.13 -22.77
N GLY A 122 -3.22 23.07 -21.98
CA GLY A 122 -4.31 23.92 -22.44
C GLY A 122 -3.84 24.72 -23.65
N ILE A 123 -4.31 24.37 -24.84
CA ILE A 123 -4.10 25.19 -26.04
C ILE A 123 -5.20 26.25 -26.04
N THR A 124 -4.80 27.51 -25.89
CA THR A 124 -5.70 28.65 -26.15
C THR A 124 -5.95 28.72 -27.66
N ILE A 125 -7.08 28.17 -28.12
CA ILE A 125 -7.54 28.33 -29.50
C ILE A 125 -8.38 29.60 -29.57
N ASN A 126 -7.71 30.75 -29.64
CA ASN A 126 -8.13 32.02 -30.26
C ASN A 126 -7.31 33.18 -29.67
N GLY A 127 -6.50 33.83 -30.50
CA GLY A 127 -5.76 35.05 -30.13
C GLY A 127 -6.69 36.23 -29.88
N GLY A 128 -7.20 36.35 -28.66
CA GLY A 128 -7.89 37.55 -28.18
C GLY A 128 -6.93 38.48 -27.46
N VAL A 129 -6.68 39.65 -28.02
CA VAL A 129 -5.94 40.77 -27.42
C VAL A 129 -6.65 41.28 -26.16
N LEU A 130 -5.96 41.31 -25.02
CA LEU A 130 -5.58 42.50 -24.23
C LEU A 130 -4.62 42.11 -23.10
#